data_AF-A0A8X6JQV7-F1
#
_entry.id   AF-A0A8X6JQV7-F1
#
_cell.length_a   1.000
_cell.length_b   1.000
_cell.length_c   1.000
_cell.angle_alpha   90.00
_cell.angle_beta   90.00
_cell.angle_gamma   90.00
#
_symmetry.space_group_name_H-M   'P 1'
#
loop_
_entity.id
_entity.type
_entity.pdbx_description
1 polymer ?
#
loop_
_entity_poly.entity_id
_entity_poly.type
_entity_poly.pdbx_seq_one_letter_code
_entity_poly.pdbx_strand_id
1 'polypeptide(L)'
;MKNGSKEEFECPVAIEFYNKIMGGVDFADQMANVYELDRNSCKWWEKVWCFFVPIVRAVVNSWIVYCELKHRNTPLFDFIASPAEALMPSRMLNAQYQRRRGTKRQSKTS
;
A
#
# COMPACT_ATOMS: atom_id res chain seq x y z
N MET A 1 15.08 41.58 26.96
CA MET A 1 15.82 40.69 26.06
C MET A 1 15.74 39.29 26.65
N LYS A 2 15.15 38.31 25.95
CA LYS A 2 15.16 36.92 26.43
C LYS A 2 16.53 36.35 26.06
N ASN A 3 17.38 36.09 27.05
CA ASN A 3 18.62 35.36 26.85
C ASN A 3 18.25 33.97 26.34
N GLY A 4 18.66 33.62 25.12
CA GLY A 4 18.37 32.33 24.48
C GLY A 4 19.11 31.15 25.11
N SER A 5 19.35 31.19 26.43
CA SER A 5 19.95 30.11 27.20
C SER A 5 19.00 28.92 27.19
N LYS A 6 19.46 27.82 26.61
CA LYS A 6 18.77 26.52 26.66
C LYS A 6 19.14 25.85 27.98
N GLU A 7 18.16 25.64 28.84
CA GLU A 7 18.30 24.78 30.01
C GLU A 7 17.92 23.35 29.62
N GLU A 8 18.77 22.40 29.98
CA GLU A 8 18.56 20.98 29.73
C GLU A 8 17.87 20.37 30.95
N PHE A 9 16.68 19.80 30.74
CA PHE A 9 15.90 19.14 31.78
C PHE A 9 15.89 17.64 31.53
N GLU A 10 15.96 16.84 32.60
CA GLU A 10 15.75 15.41 32.50
C GLU A 10 14.32 15.14 31.99
N CYS A 11 14.22 14.35 30.91
CA CYS A 11 12.94 13.99 30.34
C CYS A 11 12.18 13.09 31.33
N PRO A 12 10.95 13.44 31.74
CA PRO A 12 10.14 12.56 32.55
C PRO A 12 9.94 11.21 31.86
N VAL A 13 10.07 10.12 32.62
CA VAL A 13 9.91 8.73 32.13
C VAL A 13 8.60 8.52 31.36
N ALA A 14 7.52 9.21 31.77
CA ALA A 14 6.24 9.15 31.08
C ALA A 14 6.28 9.72 29.65
N ILE A 15 7.07 10.77 29.41
CA ILE A 15 7.24 11.40 28.09
C ILE A 15 8.12 10.52 27.20
N GLU A 16 9.19 9.95 27.76
CA GLU A 16 10.03 8.99 27.04
C GLU A 16 9.24 7.76 26.59
N PHE A 17 8.42 7.19 27.49
CA PHE A 17 7.55 6.06 27.19
C PHE A 17 6.52 6.39 26.10
N TYR A 18 5.90 7.57 26.17
CA TYR A 18 4.97 8.03 25.15
C TYR A 18 5.65 8.13 23.78
N ASN A 19 6.79 8.82 23.70
CA ASN A 19 7.53 9.02 22.45
C ASN A 19 7.98 7.69 21.83
N LYS A 20 8.25 6.67 22.66
CA LYS A 20 8.63 5.33 22.19
C LYS A 20 7.49 4.58 21.49
N ILE A 21 6.24 4.84 21.85
CA ILE A 21 5.07 4.06 21.39
C ILE A 21 4.18 4.84 20.41
N MET A 22 4.16 6.18 20.50
CA MET A 22 3.23 7.03 19.76
C MET A 22 3.27 6.82 18.24
N GLY A 23 4.43 6.49 17.66
CA GLY A 23 4.63 6.36 16.22
C GLY A 23 4.05 5.11 15.56
N GLY A 24 3.41 4.19 16.31
CA GLY A 24 2.90 2.94 15.74
C GLY A 24 1.84 3.14 14.65
N VAL A 25 0.97 4.12 14.81
CA VAL A 25 -0.10 4.43 13.82
C VAL A 25 0.49 5.08 12.58
N ASP A 26 1.33 6.11 12.75
CA ASP A 26 1.98 6.81 11.64
C ASP A 26 2.86 5.86 10.81
N PHE A 27 3.54 4.92 11.47
CA PHE A 27 4.34 3.89 10.79
C PHE A 27 3.46 2.95 9.97
N ALA A 28 2.34 2.48 10.54
CA ALA A 28 1.40 1.63 9.81
C ALA A 28 0.79 2.35 8.58
N ASP A 29 0.46 3.63 8.74
CA ASP A 29 -0.07 4.46 7.65
C ASP A 29 1.00 4.74 6.59
N GLN A 30 2.25 4.97 6.98
CA GLN A 30 3.37 5.09 6.05
C GLN A 30 3.55 3.81 5.22
N MET A 31 3.48 2.63 5.85
CA MET A 31 3.59 1.36 5.14
C MET A 31 2.42 1.10 4.17
N ALA A 32 1.21 1.50 4.56
CA ALA A 32 0.04 1.41 3.69
C ALA A 32 0.16 2.34 2.48
N ASN A 33 0.60 3.59 2.69
CA ASN A 33 0.75 4.61 1.65
C ASN A 33 1.78 4.24 0.57
N VAL A 34 2.86 3.51 0.92
CA VAL A 34 3.89 3.11 -0.07
C VAL A 34 3.32 2.20 -1.17
N TYR A 35 2.25 1.45 -0.89
CA TYR A 35 1.59 0.55 -1.84
C TYR A 35 0.16 0.97 -2.16
N GLU A 36 -0.19 2.24 -1.89
CA GLU A 36 -1.46 2.80 -2.35
C GLU A 36 -1.51 2.76 -3.87
N LEU A 37 -2.35 1.87 -4.38
CA LEU A 37 -2.73 1.83 -5.77
C LEU A 37 -3.69 3.00 -5.99
N ASP A 38 -3.16 4.17 -6.38
CA ASP A 38 -3.98 5.34 -6.70
C ASP A 38 -4.81 5.06 -7.96
N ARG A 39 -5.98 4.47 -7.75
CA ARG A 39 -6.93 4.19 -8.80
C ARG A 39 -7.90 5.35 -8.88
N ASN A 40 -7.83 6.08 -10.00
CA ASN A 40 -8.84 7.06 -10.40
C ASN A 40 -10.22 6.39 -10.48
N SER A 41 -10.96 6.45 -9.37
CA SER A 41 -12.31 5.90 -9.23
C SER A 41 -13.29 7.04 -9.28
N CYS A 42 -14.33 6.93 -10.13
CA CYS A 42 -15.33 7.97 -10.32
C CYS A 42 -16.27 8.14 -9.11
N LYS A 43 -16.28 7.19 -8.17
CA LYS A 43 -17.13 7.23 -6.98
C LYS A 43 -16.28 7.16 -5.70
N TRP A 44 -16.54 8.09 -4.77
CA TRP A 44 -15.74 8.24 -3.54
C TRP A 44 -15.81 6.99 -2.63
N TRP A 45 -16.96 6.31 -2.59
CA TRP A 45 -17.17 5.13 -1.74
C TRP A 45 -16.38 3.90 -2.23
N GLU A 46 -16.09 3.80 -3.53
CA GLU A 46 -15.29 2.70 -4.09
C GLU A 46 -13.83 2.80 -3.63
N LYS A 47 -13.30 4.02 -3.43
CA LYS A 47 -11.97 4.24 -2.85
C LYS A 47 -11.89 3.75 -1.42
N VAL A 48 -12.90 4.08 -0.61
CA VAL A 48 -12.99 3.69 0.80
C VAL A 48 -13.07 2.16 0.95
N TRP A 49 -13.92 1.51 0.17
CA TRP A 49 -14.18 0.07 0.29
C TRP A 49 -13.06 -0.82 -0.27
N CYS A 50 -12.45 -0.46 -1.41
CA CYS A 50 -11.47 -1.31 -2.06
C CYS A 50 -10.02 -1.00 -1.67
N PHE A 51 -9.67 0.26 -1.39
CA PHE A 51 -8.26 0.67 -1.32
C PHE A 51 -7.82 1.15 0.07
N PHE A 52 -8.63 1.95 0.76
CA PHE A 52 -8.15 2.65 1.96
C PHE A 52 -8.12 1.82 3.26
N VAL A 53 -8.93 0.75 3.39
CA VAL A 53 -9.15 0.15 4.72
C VAL A 53 -8.84 -1.35 4.82
N PRO A 54 -9.28 -2.26 3.92
CA PRO A 54 -9.11 -3.68 4.19
C PRO A 54 -7.93 -4.34 3.45
N ILE A 55 -7.76 -4.09 2.15
CA ILE A 55 -6.88 -4.93 1.31
C ILE A 55 -5.41 -4.64 1.56
N VAL A 56 -4.98 -3.38 1.44
CA VAL A 56 -3.56 -3.01 1.63
C VAL A 56 -3.13 -3.26 3.08
N ARG A 57 -3.98 -2.92 4.07
CA ARG A 57 -3.71 -3.18 5.49
C ARG A 57 -3.66 -4.69 5.81
N ALA A 58 -4.55 -5.50 5.24
CA ALA A 58 -4.50 -6.96 5.43
C ALA A 58 -3.23 -7.57 4.82
N VAL A 59 -2.79 -7.08 3.66
CA VAL A 59 -1.55 -7.52 3.03
C VAL A 59 -0.34 -7.20 3.91
N VAL A 60 -0.21 -5.97 4.41
CA VAL A 60 0.87 -5.58 5.33
C VAL A 60 0.84 -6.43 6.59
N ASN A 61 -0.32 -6.65 7.19
CA ASN A 61 -0.45 -7.50 8.39
C ASN A 61 -0.06 -8.96 8.12
N SER A 62 -0.48 -9.52 6.98
CA SER A 62 -0.11 -10.87 6.58
C SER A 62 1.40 -11.01 6.34
N TRP A 63 2.04 -9.96 5.83
CA TRP A 63 3.49 -9.90 5.66
C TRP A 63 4.22 -9.86 7.01
N ILE A 64 3.74 -9.06 7.97
CA ILE A 64 4.29 -9.04 9.34
C ILE A 64 4.26 -10.44 9.95
N VAL A 65 3.10 -11.11 9.89
CA VAL A 65 2.94 -12.48 10.38
C VAL A 65 3.86 -13.47 9.65
N TYR A 66 4.01 -13.33 8.32
CA TYR A 66 4.92 -14.16 7.53
C TYR A 66 6.39 -13.98 7.94
N CYS A 67 6.83 -12.74 8.16
CA CYS A 67 8.18 -12.42 8.63
C CYS A 67 8.46 -12.98 10.03
N GLU A 68 7.48 -12.89 10.93
CA GLU A 68 7.56 -13.47 12.27
C GLU A 68 7.68 -15.00 12.23
N LEU A 69 6.86 -15.68 11.42
CA LEU A 69 6.85 -17.13 11.32
C LEU A 69 8.08 -17.72 10.62
N LYS A 70 8.66 -16.99 9.65
CA LYS A 70 9.79 -17.49 8.85
C LYS A 70 11.14 -16.97 9.33
N HIS A 71 11.19 -16.03 10.29
CA HIS A 71 12.40 -15.32 10.72
C HIS A 71 13.24 -14.79 9.54
N ARG A 72 12.57 -14.42 8.45
CA ARG A 72 13.18 -13.90 7.22
C ARG A 72 12.65 -12.51 6.96
N ASN A 73 13.57 -11.59 6.67
CA ASN A 73 13.23 -10.24 6.23
C ASN A 73 13.07 -10.23 4.71
N THR A 74 11.94 -10.75 4.23
CA THR A 74 11.57 -10.63 2.82
C THR A 74 10.98 -9.24 2.60
N PRO A 75 11.41 -8.46 1.58
CA PRO A 75 10.80 -7.18 1.33
C PRO A 75 9.32 -7.34 0.96
N LEU A 76 8.48 -6.39 1.38
CA LEU A 76 7.02 -6.45 1.19
C LEU A 76 6.63 -6.61 -0.29
N PHE A 77 7.38 -6.01 -1.22
CA PHE A 77 7.18 -6.17 -2.66
C PHE A 77 7.27 -7.63 -3.12
N ASP A 78 8.31 -8.35 -2.73
CA ASP A 78 8.49 -9.77 -3.12
C ASP A 78 7.38 -10.65 -2.52
N PHE A 79 6.94 -10.32 -1.31
CA PHE A 79 5.81 -10.99 -0.68
C PHE A 79 4.49 -10.76 -1.42
N ILE A 80 4.29 -9.59 -2.04
CA ILE A 80 3.09 -9.27 -2.82
C ILE A 80 3.17 -9.85 -4.24
N ALA A 81 4.37 -9.88 -4.84
CA ALA A 81 4.59 -10.36 -6.20
C ALA A 81 4.21 -11.85 -6.35
N SER A 82 4.57 -12.69 -5.38
CA SER A 82 4.28 -14.13 -5.45
C SER A 82 2.78 -14.47 -5.49
N PRO A 83 1.93 -13.92 -4.59
CA PRO A 83 0.47 -14.04 -4.69
C PRO A 83 -0.09 -13.39 -5.95
N ALA A 84 0.44 -12.23 -6.38
CA ALA A 84 -0.05 -11.56 -7.59
C ALA A 84 0.18 -12.43 -8.83
N GLU A 85 1.36 -13.04 -8.98
CA GLU A 85 1.67 -13.99 -10.05
C GLU A 85 0.77 -15.21 -10.03
N ALA A 86 0.53 -15.78 -8.84
CA ALA A 86 -0.35 -16.93 -8.68
C ALA A 86 -1.83 -16.60 -9.00
N LEU A 87 -2.26 -15.36 -8.74
CA LEU A 87 -3.63 -14.90 -8.92
C LEU A 87 -3.90 -14.33 -10.32
N MET A 88 -2.86 -13.99 -11.09
CA MET A 88 -3.02 -13.57 -12.48
C MET A 88 -3.61 -14.73 -13.30
N PRO A 89 -4.83 -14.60 -13.86
CA PRO A 89 -5.35 -15.63 -14.74
C PRO A 89 -4.52 -15.63 -16.03
N SER A 90 -4.25 -16.81 -16.57
CA SER A 90 -3.65 -17.02 -17.91
C SER A 90 -4.45 -16.36 -19.05
N ARG A 91 -5.62 -15.76 -18.75
CA ARG A 91 -6.50 -15.01 -19.65
C ARG A 91 -5.94 -13.66 -20.15
N MET A 92 -4.81 -13.16 -19.65
CA MET A 92 -4.19 -11.96 -20.24
C MET A 92 -3.70 -12.18 -21.68
N LEU A 93 -3.40 -13.42 -22.08
CA LEU A 93 -3.16 -13.79 -23.49
C LEU A 93 -4.44 -13.65 -24.35
N ASN A 94 -5.61 -13.95 -23.78
CA ASN A 94 -6.90 -13.92 -24.50
C ASN A 94 -7.52 -12.52 -24.57
N ALA A 95 -7.22 -11.63 -23.62
CA ALA A 95 -7.68 -10.24 -23.65
C ALA A 95 -7.02 -9.42 -24.78
N GLN A 96 -5.76 -9.72 -25.13
CA GLN A 96 -5.10 -9.15 -26.31
C GLN A 96 -5.74 -9.63 -27.63
N TYR A 97 -6.23 -10.88 -27.68
CA TYR A 97 -6.96 -11.42 -28.83
C TYR A 97 -8.28 -10.69 -29.11
N GLN A 98 -9.04 -10.32 -28.06
CA GLN A 98 -10.32 -9.63 -28.24
C GLN A 98 -10.16 -8.15 -28.63
N ARG A 99 -9.13 -7.44 -28.15
CA ARG A 99 -8.87 -6.05 -28.57
C ARG A 99 -8.45 -5.92 -30.04
N ARG A 100 -7.78 -6.94 -30.63
CA ARG A 100 -7.35 -6.92 -32.04
C ARG A 100 -8.47 -7.12 -33.07
N ARG A 101 -9.62 -7.70 -32.68
CA ARG A 101 -10.76 -7.92 -33.60
C ARG A 101 -11.72 -6.72 -33.73
N GLY A 102 -11.57 -5.69 -32.91
CA GLY A 102 -12.49 -4.54 -32.85
C GLY A 102 -12.25 -3.40 -33.84
N THR A 103 -11.17 -3.39 -34.63
CA THR A 103 -10.84 -2.27 -35.53
C THR A 103 -10.92 -2.69 -37.00
N LYS A 104 -12.13 -2.91 -37.51
CA LYS A 104 -12.43 -2.75 -38.95
C LYS A 104 -13.54 -1.70 -39.09
N ARG A 105 -13.14 -0.43 -39.04
CA ARG A 105 -14.01 0.69 -39.42
C ARG A 105 -14.08 0.71 -40.95
N GLN A 106 -15.23 0.35 -41.53
CA GLN A 106 -15.49 0.49 -42.97
C GLN A 106 -15.45 1.98 -43.33
N SER A 107 -14.50 2.36 -44.19
CA SER A 107 -14.48 3.66 -44.87
C SER A 107 -15.61 3.68 -45.90
N LYS A 108 -16.64 4.50 -45.67
CA LYS A 108 -17.61 4.85 -46.70
C LYS A 108 -17.02 5.98 -47.55
N THR A 109 -16.69 5.65 -48.78
CA THR A 109 -16.52 6.60 -49.89
C THR A 109 -17.89 7.00 -50.43
N SER A 110 -18.15 8.29 -50.56
CA SER A 110 -19.07 8.90 -51.54
C SER A 110 -18.63 10.34 -51.75
#